data_AF-A0A564YHQ9-F1
#
_entry.id   AF-A0A564YHQ9-F1
#
_cell.length_a   1.000
_cell.length_b   1.000
_cell.length_c   1.000
_cell.angle_alpha   90.00
_cell.angle_beta   90.00
_cell.angle_gamma   90.00
#
_symmetry.space_group_name_H-M   'P 1'
#
loop_
_entity.id
_entity.type
_entity.pdbx_description
1 polymer ?
#
loop_
_entity_poly.entity_id
_entity_poly.type
_entity_poly.pdbx_seq_one_letter_code
_entity_poly.pdbx_strand_id
1 'polypeptide(L)'
;MYKSNLKRSDSDIPDVIYERRVVKYLPPEYAHMDFSEIIEIFSQIDKDRKGYITRDQLAEYFRSHSIPESNVDKWFQWFEGDVKGIITIEDVCTVLGIPMRKEYMQKVERQRSLINQGIIPVPVEAQNMFAAPPTAPKSILDDVEILHNNAIPQEMLNACVRLVKENSDDRLQESDIARILKEYMDLHYKKHWIIVVATSTIGAIVAHEPNAFIHFRYNNRLYLLYRIPDTNSL
;
A
#
# COMPACT_ATOMS: atom_id res chain seq x y z
N MET A 1 -18.92 34.06 -21.13
CA MET A 1 -17.63 34.39 -20.46
C MET A 1 -17.87 34.44 -18.95
N TYR A 2 -17.66 33.32 -18.25
CA TYR A 2 -17.70 33.28 -16.80
C TYR A 2 -16.26 33.20 -16.29
N LYS A 3 -15.79 34.27 -15.64
CA LYS A 3 -14.54 34.29 -14.87
C LYS A 3 -14.86 33.75 -13.48
N SER A 4 -14.43 32.53 -13.18
CA SER A 4 -14.48 31.98 -11.83
C SER A 4 -13.32 32.56 -11.01
N ASN A 5 -13.64 33.54 -10.17
CA ASN A 5 -12.77 34.01 -9.10
C ASN A 5 -12.89 33.05 -7.91
N LEU A 6 -12.01 32.06 -7.81
CA LEU A 6 -11.81 31.32 -6.56
C LEU A 6 -10.65 31.97 -5.81
N LYS A 7 -10.96 32.68 -4.72
CA LYS A 7 -9.98 33.24 -3.79
C LYS A 7 -9.15 32.09 -3.20
N ARG A 8 -7.83 32.15 -3.37
CA ARG A 8 -6.86 31.31 -2.63
C ARG A 8 -7.00 31.62 -1.14
N SER A 9 -7.03 30.60 -0.29
CA SER A 9 -6.99 30.79 1.16
C SER A 9 -5.57 31.09 1.59
N ASP A 10 -5.39 32.19 2.34
CA ASP A 10 -4.17 32.55 3.04
C ASP A 10 -4.00 31.65 4.27
N SER A 11 -3.55 30.41 4.05
CA SER A 11 -3.09 29.53 5.14
C SER A 11 -1.57 29.41 5.09
N ASP A 12 -0.89 29.93 6.11
CA ASP A 12 0.56 29.86 6.37
C ASP A 12 1.04 28.43 6.71
N ILE A 13 0.45 27.40 6.11
CA ILE A 13 0.95 26.04 6.18
C ILE A 13 1.65 25.78 4.85
N PRO A 14 3.00 25.67 4.82
CA PRO A 14 3.69 25.38 3.59
C PRO A 14 3.24 24.01 3.07
N ASP A 15 2.78 23.95 1.83
CA ASP A 15 2.60 22.73 1.00
C ASP A 15 3.93 21.95 0.77
N VAL A 16 4.94 22.15 1.63
CA VAL A 16 6.35 21.78 1.43
C VAL A 16 6.72 20.46 2.12
N ILE A 17 5.81 19.84 2.88
CA ILE A 17 6.16 18.67 3.71
C ILE A 17 6.00 17.33 2.97
N TYR A 18 5.20 17.23 1.91
CA TYR A 18 5.08 15.98 1.15
C TYR A 18 6.14 15.80 0.05
N GLU A 19 6.58 16.87 -0.61
CA GLU A 19 7.58 16.78 -1.69
C GLU A 19 9.00 16.44 -1.19
N ARG A 20 9.31 16.63 0.10
CA ARG A 20 10.68 16.54 0.62
C ARG A 20 11.09 15.21 1.28
N ARG A 21 10.18 14.27 1.51
CA ARG A 21 10.56 12.99 2.18
C ARG A 21 11.14 11.94 1.26
N VAL A 22 10.85 12.00 -0.03
CA VAL A 22 11.32 11.01 -1.02
C VAL A 22 12.68 11.40 -1.61
N VAL A 23 12.93 12.70 -1.79
CA VAL A 23 14.14 13.25 -2.44
C VAL A 23 15.42 13.08 -1.60
N LYS A 24 15.33 12.73 -0.31
CA LYS A 24 16.52 12.56 0.55
C LYS A 24 17.38 11.33 0.19
N TYR A 25 16.84 10.37 -0.58
CA TYR A 25 17.50 9.09 -0.85
C TYR A 25 17.95 8.90 -2.31
N LEU A 26 17.60 9.82 -3.21
CA LEU A 26 18.15 9.85 -4.58
C LEU A 26 19.44 10.68 -4.58
N PRO A 27 20.48 10.32 -5.35
CA PRO A 27 21.66 11.16 -5.46
C PRO A 27 21.32 12.54 -6.02
N PRO A 28 22.12 13.56 -5.67
CA PRO A 28 21.91 14.93 -6.12
C PRO A 28 21.80 15.07 -7.64
N GLU A 29 22.51 14.23 -8.41
CA GLU A 29 22.44 14.22 -9.89
C GLU A 29 21.07 13.80 -10.45
N TYR A 30 20.20 13.19 -9.64
CA TYR A 30 18.85 12.72 -10.01
C TYR A 30 17.73 13.40 -9.23
N ALA A 31 18.06 14.28 -8.28
CA ALA A 31 17.09 15.05 -7.50
C ALA A 31 16.28 16.05 -8.34
N HIS A 32 16.67 16.27 -9.60
CA HIS A 32 15.97 17.11 -10.58
C HIS A 32 15.06 16.33 -11.52
N MET A 33 15.15 15.00 -11.57
CA MET A 33 14.22 14.20 -12.39
C MET A 33 12.85 14.20 -11.72
N ASP A 34 11.82 14.51 -12.49
CA ASP A 34 10.44 14.35 -12.07
C ASP A 34 10.14 12.85 -11.91
N PHE A 35 9.40 12.47 -10.86
CA PHE A 35 8.91 11.11 -10.65
C PHE A 35 8.21 10.52 -11.91
N SER A 36 7.58 11.40 -12.70
CA SER A 36 6.97 11.07 -13.99
C SER A 36 7.98 10.58 -15.03
N GLU A 37 9.21 11.12 -15.03
CA GLU A 37 10.30 10.71 -15.93
C GLU A 37 10.82 9.32 -15.60
N ILE A 38 10.94 8.98 -14.30
CA ILE A 38 11.40 7.65 -13.86
C ILE A 38 10.40 6.56 -14.27
N ILE A 39 9.10 6.81 -14.09
CA ILE A 39 8.04 5.89 -14.55
C ILE A 39 8.09 5.72 -16.08
N GLU A 40 8.35 6.81 -16.82
CA GLU A 40 8.40 6.77 -18.26
C GLU A 40 9.62 5.99 -18.78
N ILE A 41 10.79 6.18 -18.16
CA ILE A 41 11.99 5.37 -18.40
C ILE A 41 11.68 3.89 -18.16
N PHE A 42 11.08 3.55 -17.01
CA PHE A 42 10.71 2.17 -16.70
C PHE A 42 9.78 1.59 -17.78
N SER A 43 8.76 2.35 -18.18
CA SER A 43 7.79 1.93 -19.21
C SER A 43 8.43 1.75 -20.60
N GLN A 44 9.52 2.46 -20.91
CA GLN A 44 10.26 2.28 -22.16
C GLN A 44 11.13 1.02 -22.15
N ILE A 45 11.60 0.61 -20.96
CA ILE A 45 12.42 -0.58 -20.77
C ILE A 45 11.53 -1.84 -20.74
N ASP A 46 10.42 -1.82 -19.99
CA ASP A 46 9.44 -2.91 -19.88
C ASP A 46 8.51 -2.99 -21.11
N LYS A 47 9.10 -3.27 -22.28
CA LYS A 47 8.40 -3.28 -23.58
C LYS A 47 7.34 -4.38 -23.67
N ASP A 48 7.59 -5.51 -23.04
CA ASP A 48 6.68 -6.66 -22.98
C ASP A 48 5.65 -6.56 -21.84
N ARG A 49 5.74 -5.49 -21.03
CA ARG A 49 4.75 -5.11 -20.02
C ARG A 49 4.58 -6.19 -18.96
N LYS A 50 5.68 -6.82 -18.58
CA LYS A 50 5.70 -7.84 -17.52
C LYS A 50 5.67 -7.21 -16.12
N GLY A 51 5.89 -5.89 -16.05
CA GLY A 51 5.93 -5.13 -14.80
C GLY A 51 7.23 -5.29 -14.04
N TYR A 52 8.29 -5.73 -14.71
CA TYR A 52 9.65 -5.79 -14.17
C TYR A 52 10.67 -5.56 -15.27
N ILE A 53 11.86 -5.12 -14.88
CA ILE A 53 13.01 -4.97 -15.78
C ILE A 53 14.21 -5.73 -15.23
N THR A 54 14.97 -6.36 -16.13
CA THR A 54 16.22 -7.04 -15.80
C THR A 54 17.40 -6.07 -15.85
N ARG A 55 18.52 -6.50 -15.26
CA ARG A 55 19.76 -5.73 -15.31
C ARG A 55 20.22 -5.49 -16.76
N ASP A 56 20.12 -6.50 -17.60
CA ASP A 56 20.51 -6.42 -19.02
C ASP A 56 19.61 -5.46 -19.80
N GLN A 57 18.29 -5.49 -19.56
CA GLN A 57 17.36 -4.55 -20.19
C GLN A 57 17.65 -3.09 -19.79
N LEU A 58 17.96 -2.87 -18.51
CA LEU A 58 18.35 -1.55 -18.01
C LEU A 58 19.69 -1.09 -18.59
N ALA A 59 20.69 -1.97 -18.64
CA ALA A 59 22.00 -1.68 -19.20
C ALA A 59 21.92 -1.35 -20.70
N GLU A 60 21.12 -2.09 -21.46
CA GLU A 60 20.87 -1.80 -22.88
C GLU A 60 20.19 -0.45 -23.08
N TYR A 61 19.21 -0.11 -22.24
CA TYR A 61 18.58 1.20 -22.26
C TYR A 61 19.59 2.31 -21.96
N PHE A 62 20.44 2.15 -20.94
CA PHE A 62 21.45 3.15 -20.59
C PHE A 62 22.49 3.32 -21.68
N ARG A 63 22.98 2.23 -22.25
CA ARG A 63 23.92 2.25 -23.38
C ARG A 63 23.35 2.99 -24.58
N SER A 64 22.10 2.69 -24.97
CA SER A 64 21.44 3.35 -26.11
C SER A 64 21.14 4.84 -25.88
N HIS A 65 21.04 5.28 -24.63
CA HIS A 65 20.82 6.68 -24.26
C HIS A 65 22.08 7.40 -23.77
N SER A 66 23.27 6.80 -23.96
CA SER A 66 24.57 7.36 -23.51
C SER A 66 24.64 7.66 -22.01
N ILE A 67 23.90 6.89 -21.20
CA ILE A 67 23.95 6.92 -19.75
C ILE A 67 25.04 5.95 -19.28
N PRO A 68 25.94 6.35 -18.35
CA PRO A 68 26.97 5.46 -17.83
C PRO A 68 26.40 4.15 -17.26
N GLU A 69 26.95 3.01 -17.68
CA GLU A 69 26.52 1.68 -17.19
C GLU A 69 26.69 1.53 -15.67
N SER A 70 27.60 2.29 -15.05
CA SER A 70 27.73 2.37 -13.58
C SER A 70 26.44 2.82 -12.87
N ASN A 71 25.50 3.44 -13.59
CA ASN A 71 24.21 3.83 -13.03
C ASN A 71 23.22 2.67 -12.96
N VAL A 72 23.47 1.56 -13.64
CA VAL A 72 22.67 0.33 -13.52
C VAL A 72 22.74 -0.20 -12.09
N ASP A 73 23.95 -0.25 -11.53
CA ASP A 73 24.19 -0.69 -10.15
C ASP A 73 23.44 0.21 -9.16
N LYS A 74 23.47 1.52 -9.39
CA LYS A 74 22.76 2.52 -8.60
C LYS A 74 21.24 2.33 -8.64
N TRP A 75 20.67 2.05 -9.81
CA TRP A 75 19.24 1.80 -9.96
C TRP A 75 18.79 0.55 -9.18
N PHE A 76 19.55 -0.52 -9.25
CA PHE A 76 19.27 -1.73 -8.47
C PHE A 76 19.41 -1.45 -6.97
N GLN A 77 20.43 -0.71 -6.55
CA GLN A 77 20.61 -0.31 -5.16
C GLN A 77 19.41 0.49 -4.60
N TRP A 78 18.74 1.31 -5.41
CA TRP A 78 17.63 2.15 -4.93
C TRP A 78 16.28 1.50 -5.05
N PHE A 79 16.00 0.84 -6.18
CA PHE A 79 14.65 0.40 -6.48
C PHE A 79 14.41 -1.05 -6.08
N GLU A 80 15.36 -1.95 -6.28
CA GLU A 80 15.14 -3.40 -6.14
C GLU A 80 14.52 -3.81 -4.79
N GLY A 81 14.83 -3.09 -3.71
CA GLY A 81 14.37 -3.43 -2.36
C GLY A 81 15.13 -4.66 -1.86
N ASP A 82 14.49 -5.83 -1.89
CA ASP A 82 15.13 -7.12 -1.63
C ASP A 82 15.94 -7.60 -2.83
N VAL A 83 17.06 -8.31 -2.60
CA VAL A 83 17.91 -8.85 -3.69
C VAL A 83 17.14 -9.94 -4.45
N LYS A 84 16.55 -9.56 -5.58
CA LYS A 84 15.67 -10.37 -6.45
C LYS A 84 16.30 -10.64 -7.83
N GLY A 85 17.29 -9.85 -8.22
CA GLY A 85 17.91 -9.83 -9.55
C GLY A 85 17.17 -8.97 -10.59
N ILE A 86 16.04 -8.36 -10.23
CA ILE A 86 15.18 -7.55 -11.11
C ILE A 86 14.53 -6.41 -10.35
N ILE A 87 14.15 -5.33 -11.05
CA ILE A 87 13.39 -4.21 -10.47
C ILE A 87 11.93 -4.29 -10.94
N THR A 88 10.96 -4.27 -10.03
CA THR A 88 9.54 -4.24 -10.38
C THR A 88 8.99 -2.82 -10.48
N ILE A 89 7.82 -2.67 -11.10
CA ILE A 89 7.15 -1.37 -11.06
C ILE A 89 6.66 -1.04 -9.63
N GLU A 90 6.29 -2.06 -8.84
CA GLU A 90 5.89 -1.91 -7.44
C GLU A 90 7.03 -1.37 -6.58
N ASP A 91 8.24 -1.86 -6.81
CA ASP A 91 9.49 -1.38 -6.21
C ASP A 91 9.69 0.12 -6.49
N VAL A 92 9.58 0.53 -7.75
CA VAL A 92 9.72 1.94 -8.16
C VAL A 92 8.63 2.81 -7.53
N CYS A 93 7.37 2.40 -7.61
CA CYS A 93 6.26 3.15 -7.02
C CYS A 93 6.40 3.30 -5.49
N THR A 94 6.82 2.23 -4.80
CA THR A 94 7.07 2.22 -3.35
C THR A 94 8.16 3.21 -2.97
N VAL A 95 9.31 3.14 -3.66
CA VAL A 95 10.45 4.02 -3.38
C VAL A 95 10.13 5.47 -3.69
N LEU A 96 9.38 5.75 -4.76
CA LEU A 96 8.99 7.10 -5.14
C LEU A 96 7.77 7.63 -4.34
N GLY A 97 7.06 6.79 -3.59
CA GLY A 97 5.87 7.18 -2.83
C GLY A 97 4.70 7.62 -3.72
N ILE A 98 4.61 7.08 -4.95
CA ILE A 98 3.60 7.46 -5.94
C ILE A 98 2.75 6.25 -6.35
N PRO A 99 1.45 6.45 -6.66
CA PRO A 99 0.61 5.38 -7.15
C PRO A 99 0.98 4.98 -8.58
N MET A 100 0.84 3.70 -8.90
CA MET A 100 1.03 3.20 -10.25
C MET A 100 -0.05 3.72 -11.21
N ARG A 101 0.33 4.10 -12.43
CA ARG A 101 -0.62 4.55 -13.47
C ARG A 101 -1.59 3.41 -13.82
N LYS A 102 -2.91 3.68 -13.73
CA LYS A 102 -3.99 2.68 -13.97
C LYS A 102 -3.85 1.95 -15.30
N GLU A 103 -3.54 2.66 -16.38
CA GLU A 103 -3.41 2.05 -17.70
C GLU A 103 -2.23 1.07 -17.81
N TYR A 104 -1.14 1.38 -17.12
CA TYR A 104 0.05 0.53 -17.08
C TYR A 104 -0.23 -0.71 -16.22
N MET A 105 -0.84 -0.52 -15.04
CA MET A 105 -1.28 -1.59 -14.14
C MET A 105 -2.16 -2.63 -14.86
N GLN A 106 -3.17 -2.20 -15.61
CA GLN A 106 -4.04 -3.10 -16.37
C GLN A 106 -3.29 -3.96 -17.39
N LYS A 107 -2.25 -3.38 -18.03
CA LYS A 107 -1.43 -4.11 -19.02
C LYS A 107 -0.54 -5.14 -18.35
N VAL A 108 0.08 -4.77 -17.22
CA VAL A 108 0.91 -5.67 -16.42
C VAL A 108 0.09 -6.82 -15.86
N GLU A 109 -1.08 -6.53 -15.28
CA GLU A 109 -1.98 -7.53 -14.71
C GLU A 109 -2.46 -8.53 -15.77
N ARG A 110 -2.77 -8.05 -16.98
CA ARG A 110 -3.11 -8.92 -18.11
C ARG A 110 -1.97 -9.88 -18.44
N GLN A 111 -0.73 -9.41 -18.49
CA GLN A 111 0.43 -10.28 -18.79
C GLN A 111 0.68 -11.28 -17.65
N ARG A 112 0.66 -10.83 -16.39
CA ARG A 112 0.82 -11.69 -15.22
C ARG A 112 -0.29 -12.76 -15.14
N SER A 113 -1.53 -12.42 -15.52
CA SER A 113 -2.63 -13.40 -15.59
C SER A 113 -2.36 -14.51 -16.61
N LEU A 114 -1.74 -14.21 -17.76
CA LEU A 114 -1.41 -15.22 -18.77
C LEU A 114 -0.31 -16.18 -18.26
N ILE A 115 0.66 -15.66 -17.48
CA ILE A 115 1.68 -16.47 -16.79
C ILE A 115 1.02 -17.38 -15.76
N ASN A 116 0.15 -16.84 -14.91
CA ASN A 116 -0.52 -17.59 -13.84
C ASN A 116 -1.47 -18.67 -14.38
N GLN A 117 -2.07 -18.47 -15.55
CA GLN A 117 -2.89 -19.47 -16.24
C GLN A 117 -2.07 -20.52 -16.99
N GLY A 118 -0.73 -20.42 -16.99
CA GLY A 118 0.17 -21.32 -17.71
C GLY A 118 0.11 -21.18 -19.23
N ILE A 119 -0.50 -20.11 -19.75
CA ILE A 119 -0.61 -19.83 -21.19
C ILE A 119 0.76 -19.41 -21.75
N ILE A 120 1.54 -18.68 -20.93
CA ILE A 120 2.92 -18.34 -21.22
C ILE A 120 3.84 -18.86 -20.11
N PRO A 121 5.05 -19.34 -20.45
CA PRO A 121 5.98 -19.85 -19.45
C PRO A 121 6.45 -18.72 -18.53
N VAL A 122 6.68 -19.06 -17.24
CA VAL A 122 7.33 -18.17 -16.29
C VAL A 122 8.72 -17.82 -16.82
N PRO A 123 9.04 -16.53 -17.04
CA PRO A 123 10.38 -16.12 -17.44
C PRO A 123 11.41 -16.53 -16.38
N VAL A 124 12.57 -17.03 -16.81
CA VAL A 124 13.62 -17.52 -15.89
C VAL A 124 14.07 -16.41 -14.95
N GLU A 125 14.14 -15.18 -15.45
CA GLU A 125 14.58 -14.00 -14.72
C GLU A 125 13.58 -13.55 -13.65
N ALA A 126 12.32 -13.96 -13.78
CA ALA A 126 11.26 -13.66 -12.82
C ALA A 126 10.76 -14.91 -12.07
N GLN A 127 11.49 -16.03 -12.15
CA GLN A 127 11.16 -17.23 -11.40
C GLN A 127 11.00 -16.96 -9.91
N ASN A 128 11.79 -16.07 -9.30
CA ASN A 128 11.64 -15.72 -7.88
C ASN A 128 10.40 -14.86 -7.59
N MET A 129 9.88 -14.12 -8.57
CA MET A 129 8.64 -13.34 -8.42
C MET A 129 7.38 -14.18 -8.58
N PHE A 130 7.43 -15.15 -9.49
CA PHE A 130 6.32 -16.06 -9.77
C PHE A 130 6.47 -17.39 -9.03
N ALA A 131 7.60 -17.61 -8.35
CA ALA A 131 7.73 -18.66 -7.36
C ALA A 131 6.67 -18.38 -6.31
N ALA A 132 5.80 -19.36 -6.09
CA ALA A 132 5.01 -19.35 -4.88
C ALA A 132 5.99 -19.13 -3.72
N PRO A 133 5.82 -18.07 -2.90
CA PRO A 133 6.62 -17.93 -1.69
C PRO A 133 6.57 -19.27 -0.96
N PRO A 134 7.70 -19.79 -0.43
CA PRO A 134 7.65 -21.00 0.39
C PRO A 134 6.60 -20.73 1.45
N THR A 135 5.48 -21.46 1.39
CA THR A 135 4.15 -21.04 1.87
C THR A 135 4.25 -20.23 3.15
N ALA A 136 4.50 -18.92 3.01
CA ALA A 136 4.56 -18.04 4.14
C ALA A 136 3.09 -17.95 4.57
N PRO A 137 2.77 -18.24 5.84
CA PRO A 137 1.39 -18.12 6.29
C PRO A 137 0.93 -16.72 5.93
N LYS A 138 -0.04 -16.61 5.00
CA LYS A 138 -0.59 -15.35 4.50
C LYS A 138 -0.73 -14.40 5.68
N SER A 139 0.00 -13.28 5.66
CA SER A 139 -0.11 -12.33 6.75
C SER A 139 -1.56 -11.85 6.73
N ILE A 140 -2.21 -11.96 7.88
CA ILE A 140 -3.65 -11.66 8.01
C ILE A 140 -3.95 -10.22 7.57
N LEU A 141 -2.93 -9.35 7.54
CA LEU A 141 -3.00 -7.92 7.28
C LEU A 141 -2.74 -7.51 5.82
N ASP A 142 -2.41 -8.41 4.89
CA ASP A 142 -1.96 -8.03 3.53
C ASP A 142 -2.98 -7.17 2.74
N ASP A 143 -4.28 -7.32 3.03
CA ASP A 143 -5.38 -6.58 2.39
C ASP A 143 -5.97 -5.47 3.28
N VAL A 144 -5.31 -5.16 4.40
CA VAL A 144 -5.82 -4.27 5.44
C VAL A 144 -5.00 -3.00 5.52
N GLU A 145 -5.63 -1.86 5.25
CA GLU A 145 -5.00 -0.56 5.49
C GLU A 145 -5.24 -0.15 6.95
N ILE A 146 -4.16 -0.07 7.74
CA ILE A 146 -4.21 0.42 9.13
C ILE A 146 -4.20 1.95 9.09
N LEU A 147 -5.29 2.57 9.54
CA LEU A 147 -5.51 4.02 9.45
C LEU A 147 -5.05 4.78 10.69
N HIS A 148 -4.91 4.10 11.82
CA HIS A 148 -4.35 4.70 13.03
C HIS A 148 -3.43 3.72 13.74
N ASN A 149 -2.18 4.13 13.93
CA ASN A 149 -1.13 3.31 14.52
C ASN A 149 -0.99 3.64 16.01
N ASN A 150 -1.78 2.97 16.85
CA ASN A 150 -1.63 3.02 18.30
C ASN A 150 -0.86 1.79 18.80
N ALA A 151 -0.33 1.86 20.02
CA ALA A 151 0.34 0.75 20.72
C ALA A 151 -0.67 -0.32 21.21
N ILE A 152 -1.55 -0.76 20.30
CA ILE A 152 -2.45 -1.89 20.51
C ILE A 152 -1.67 -3.21 20.39
N PRO A 153 -2.00 -4.23 21.20
CA PRO A 153 -1.45 -5.57 21.01
C PRO A 153 -1.79 -6.10 19.61
N GLN A 154 -0.77 -6.52 18.85
CA GLN A 154 -0.95 -7.00 17.47
C GLN A 154 -1.89 -8.22 17.38
N GLU A 155 -1.92 -9.05 18.42
CA GLU A 155 -2.85 -10.20 18.52
C GLU A 155 -4.32 -9.76 18.46
N MET A 156 -4.65 -8.64 19.09
CA MET A 156 -6.01 -8.08 19.10
C MET A 156 -6.40 -7.59 17.71
N LEU A 157 -5.52 -6.83 17.05
CA LEU A 157 -5.74 -6.37 15.67
C LEU A 157 -5.91 -7.56 14.71
N ASN A 158 -5.02 -8.54 14.80
CA ASN A 158 -5.08 -9.75 13.96
C ASN A 158 -6.38 -10.54 14.17
N ALA A 159 -6.88 -10.61 15.40
CA ALA A 159 -8.16 -11.25 15.70
C ALA A 159 -9.34 -10.50 15.08
N CYS A 160 -9.39 -9.18 15.19
CA CYS A 160 -10.43 -8.36 14.56
C CYS A 160 -10.43 -8.51 13.03
N VAL A 161 -9.25 -8.43 12.41
CA VAL A 161 -9.11 -8.58 10.96
C VAL A 161 -9.56 -9.97 10.52
N ARG A 162 -9.16 -11.03 11.23
CA ARG A 162 -9.58 -12.40 10.93
C ARG A 162 -11.10 -12.55 10.96
N LEU A 163 -11.74 -12.04 12.01
CA LEU A 163 -13.21 -12.07 12.14
C LEU A 163 -13.90 -11.36 10.98
N VAL A 164 -13.37 -10.19 10.57
CA VAL A 164 -13.92 -9.45 9.43
C VAL A 164 -13.73 -10.24 8.12
N LYS A 165 -12.57 -10.86 7.89
CA LYS A 165 -12.31 -11.68 6.70
C LYS A 165 -13.19 -12.93 6.65
N GLU A 166 -13.41 -13.59 7.78
CA GLU A 166 -14.29 -14.76 7.89
C GLU A 166 -15.77 -14.41 7.70
N ASN A 167 -16.15 -13.16 7.98
CA ASN A 167 -17.53 -12.66 7.90
C ASN A 167 -17.69 -11.57 6.83
N SER A 168 -16.91 -11.62 5.75
CA SER A 168 -17.02 -10.67 4.63
C SER A 168 -18.03 -11.12 3.56
N ASP A 169 -19.04 -11.91 3.93
CA ASP A 169 -20.14 -12.29 3.03
C ASP A 169 -20.95 -11.04 2.67
N ASP A 170 -21.17 -10.81 1.36
CA ASP A 170 -21.93 -9.67 0.83
C ASP A 170 -23.37 -9.58 1.37
N ARG A 171 -23.88 -10.67 1.97
CA ARG A 171 -25.20 -10.71 2.62
C ARG A 171 -25.24 -10.05 3.99
N LEU A 172 -24.11 -9.84 4.65
CA LEU A 172 -24.06 -9.28 5.99
C LEU A 172 -24.10 -7.74 5.96
N GLN A 173 -25.00 -7.17 6.77
CA GLN A 173 -25.07 -5.73 6.96
C GLN A 173 -23.94 -5.23 7.87
N GLU A 174 -23.60 -3.94 7.81
CA GLU A 174 -22.60 -3.33 8.68
C GLU A 174 -22.86 -3.61 10.17
N SER A 175 -24.14 -3.59 10.56
CA SER A 175 -24.60 -3.83 11.92
C SER A 175 -24.35 -5.27 12.40
N ASP A 176 -24.43 -6.25 11.50
CA ASP A 176 -24.15 -7.65 11.84
C ASP A 176 -22.66 -7.85 12.13
N ILE A 177 -21.80 -7.29 11.27
CA ILE A 177 -20.35 -7.35 11.45
C ILE A 177 -19.94 -6.60 12.73
N ALA A 178 -20.55 -5.43 12.98
CA ALA A 178 -20.31 -4.66 14.19
C ALA A 178 -20.69 -5.43 15.46
N ARG A 179 -21.81 -6.16 15.42
CA ARG A 179 -22.26 -7.01 16.53
C ARG A 179 -21.30 -8.18 16.80
N ILE A 180 -20.85 -8.88 15.74
CA ILE A 180 -19.89 -9.99 15.86
C ILE A 180 -18.58 -9.49 16.50
N LEU A 181 -18.06 -8.37 16.01
CA LEU A 181 -16.86 -7.75 16.58
C LEU A 181 -17.09 -7.33 18.03
N LYS A 182 -18.25 -6.76 18.35
CA LYS A 182 -18.57 -6.34 19.73
C LYS A 182 -18.60 -7.52 20.69
N GLU A 183 -19.32 -8.59 20.35
CA GLU A 183 -19.45 -9.79 21.17
C GLU A 183 -18.07 -10.42 21.42
N TYR A 184 -17.23 -10.50 20.39
CA TYR A 184 -15.87 -11.01 20.52
C TYR A 184 -14.99 -10.12 21.42
N MET A 185 -15.01 -8.81 21.21
CA MET A 185 -14.16 -7.87 21.96
C MET A 185 -14.56 -7.78 23.43
N ASP A 186 -15.86 -7.72 23.72
CA ASP A 186 -16.37 -7.70 25.10
C ASP A 186 -16.09 -9.01 25.85
N LEU A 187 -15.99 -10.15 25.13
CA LEU A 187 -15.66 -11.45 25.70
C LEU A 187 -14.16 -11.61 26.00
N HIS A 188 -13.28 -11.16 25.09
CA HIS A 188 -11.84 -11.44 25.17
C HIS A 188 -11.00 -10.27 25.73
N TYR A 189 -11.47 -9.03 25.62
CA TYR A 189 -10.66 -7.83 25.88
C TYR A 189 -11.35 -6.81 26.79
N LYS A 190 -12.09 -7.31 27.80
CA LYS A 190 -12.94 -6.56 28.76
C LYS A 190 -14.17 -5.93 28.11
N LYS A 191 -15.17 -5.57 28.94
CA LYS A 191 -16.44 -4.99 28.49
C LYS A 191 -16.31 -3.53 28.05
N HIS A 192 -17.37 -3.05 27.38
CA HIS A 192 -17.62 -1.66 26.96
C HIS A 192 -16.87 -1.23 25.69
N TRP A 193 -16.70 -2.15 24.75
CA TRP A 193 -16.27 -1.82 23.41
C TRP A 193 -17.38 -1.17 22.59
N ILE A 194 -17.02 -0.09 21.90
CA ILE A 194 -17.82 0.57 20.87
C ILE A 194 -17.23 0.19 19.52
N ILE A 195 -18.11 -0.27 18.62
CA ILE A 195 -17.76 -0.73 17.29
C ILE A 195 -18.54 0.07 16.27
N VAL A 196 -17.84 0.64 15.30
CA VAL A 196 -18.42 1.34 14.16
C VAL A 196 -17.88 0.71 12.89
N VAL A 197 -18.80 0.27 12.04
CA VAL A 197 -18.52 -0.24 10.69
C VAL A 197 -19.24 0.67 9.71
N ALA A 198 -18.51 1.23 8.74
CA ALA A 198 -19.06 2.16 7.76
C ALA A 198 -18.55 1.86 6.35
N THR A 199 -19.38 2.06 5.33
CA THR A 199 -18.99 1.97 3.91
C THR A 199 -18.47 3.29 3.35
N SER A 200 -18.60 4.38 4.12
CA SER A 200 -18.11 5.71 3.79
C SER A 200 -17.13 6.21 4.84
N THR A 201 -16.40 7.27 4.50
CA THR A 201 -15.52 7.95 5.45
C THR A 201 -16.31 8.60 6.57
N ILE A 202 -15.85 8.38 7.80
CA ILE A 202 -16.40 9.00 9.02
C ILE A 202 -15.30 9.79 9.72
N GLY A 203 -15.63 11.01 10.16
CA GLY A 203 -14.77 11.80 11.05
C GLY A 203 -15.29 11.67 12.48
N ALA A 204 -14.41 11.32 13.43
CA ALA A 204 -14.77 11.19 14.82
C ALA A 204 -13.65 11.69 15.73
N ILE A 205 -14.02 12.32 16.85
CA ILE A 205 -13.15 12.60 17.99
C ILE A 205 -13.78 11.95 19.21
N VAL A 206 -13.05 11.05 19.86
CA VAL A 206 -13.59 10.22 20.95
C VAL A 206 -12.58 10.11 22.08
N ALA A 207 -13.09 10.12 23.32
CA ALA A 207 -12.32 9.74 24.48
C ALA A 207 -12.33 8.21 24.59
N HIS A 208 -11.17 7.61 24.79
CA HIS A 208 -11.02 6.15 24.90
C HIS A 208 -9.89 5.81 25.88
N GLU A 209 -9.88 4.55 26.34
CA GLU A 209 -8.77 4.05 27.16
C GLU A 209 -7.47 3.95 26.34
N PRO A 210 -6.30 4.20 26.95
CA PRO A 210 -5.00 3.98 26.29
C PRO A 210 -4.88 2.56 25.73
N ASN A 211 -4.27 2.43 24.55
CA ASN A 211 -4.03 1.14 23.87
C ASN A 211 -5.30 0.33 23.56
N ALA A 212 -6.48 0.97 23.54
CA ALA A 212 -7.77 0.34 23.24
C ALA A 212 -8.49 1.09 22.11
N PHE A 213 -7.77 1.39 21.03
CA PHE A 213 -8.29 2.06 19.85
C PHE A 213 -7.72 1.42 18.59
N ILE A 214 -8.59 0.95 17.71
CA ILE A 214 -8.28 0.25 16.47
C ILE A 214 -9.01 0.96 15.33
N HIS A 215 -8.28 1.28 14.26
CA HIS A 215 -8.85 1.89 13.08
C HIS A 215 -8.19 1.33 11.82
N PHE A 216 -8.97 0.60 11.01
CA PHE A 216 -8.48 0.00 9.77
C PHE A 216 -9.56 -0.02 8.69
N ARG A 217 -9.13 -0.24 7.44
CA ARG A 217 -9.98 -0.40 6.26
C ARG A 217 -9.75 -1.75 5.61
N TYR A 218 -10.85 -2.42 5.26
CA TYR A 218 -10.86 -3.68 4.52
C TYR A 218 -12.09 -3.72 3.60
N ASN A 219 -11.95 -4.15 2.34
CA ASN A 219 -13.03 -4.26 1.34
C ASN A 219 -14.04 -3.08 1.33
N ASN A 220 -13.55 -1.87 1.04
CA ASN A 220 -14.34 -0.63 0.96
C ASN A 220 -15.19 -0.30 2.22
N ARG A 221 -14.85 -0.93 3.36
CA ARG A 221 -15.45 -0.67 4.67
C ARG A 221 -14.40 -0.21 5.65
N LEU A 222 -14.80 0.73 6.50
CA LEU A 222 -14.04 1.28 7.60
C LEU A 222 -14.45 0.59 8.89
N TYR A 223 -13.47 0.24 9.72
CA TYR A 223 -13.66 -0.39 11.02
C TYR A 223 -13.01 0.48 12.08
N LEU A 224 -13.82 1.01 12.98
CA LEU A 224 -13.39 1.83 14.11
C LEU A 224 -13.86 1.16 15.40
N LEU A 225 -12.92 0.73 16.23
CA LEU A 225 -13.21 0.08 17.51
C LEU A 225 -12.48 0.84 18.62
N TYR A 226 -13.19 1.16 19.70
CA TYR A 226 -12.56 1.76 20.87
C TYR A 226 -13.27 1.37 22.17
N ARG A 227 -12.51 1.30 23.27
CA ARG A 227 -13.07 1.02 24.60
C ARG A 227 -13.24 2.30 25.40
N ILE A 228 -14.39 2.43 26.04
CA ILE A 228 -14.67 3.52 26.98
C ILE A 228 -14.13 3.12 28.37
N PRO A 229 -13.45 4.02 29.11
CA PRO A 229 -13.00 3.74 30.47
C PRO A 229 -14.19 3.44 31.40
N ASP A 230 -14.07 2.44 32.27
CA ASP A 230 -15.07 2.18 33.31
C ASP A 230 -15.00 3.29 34.37
N THR A 231 -15.99 4.17 34.38
CA THR A 231 -16.12 5.29 35.34
C THR A 231 -16.29 4.84 36.79
N ASN A 232 -16.51 3.55 37.05
CA ASN A 232 -16.55 2.97 38.40
C ASN A 232 -15.15 2.65 39.00
N SER A 233 -14.07 2.98 38.28
CA SER A 233 -12.69 2.72 38.71
C SER A 233 -11.92 4.00 39.11
N LEU A 234 -12.62 5.12 39.27
CA LEU A 234 -12.09 6.39 39.79
C LEU A 234 -12.49 6.59 41.25
#